data_AF-A0A956SVJ6-F1
#
_entry.id   AF-A0A956SVJ6-F1
#
_cell.length_a   1.000
_cell.length_b   1.000
_cell.length_c   1.000
_cell.angle_alpha   90.00
_cell.angle_beta   90.00
_cell.angle_gamma   90.00
#
_symmetry.space_group_name_H-M   'P 1'
#
loop_
_entity.id
_entity.type
_entity.pdbx_description
1 polymer ?
#
loop_
_entity_poly.entity_id
_entity_poly.type
_entity_poly.pdbx_seq_one_letter_code
_entity_poly.pdbx_strand_id
1 'polypeptide(L)'
;NRALTVTPEDPVALGVRIEIDRADEAARARALVRKARAQLAANHLGRPPGDNALETFRALAAVVGDDDGRVVAGFEAIKNRYLTLARAKMRIKDFETAQSYVDLALAAVPGDAEAKILREHVHGVERTDVAIANRRSAEPLWEPDADAAPIAAPDSSKGPSDGADPSRGGTTAGAMATTVPSGSADLALPFLRTLTRPPDAVIVKGRSLDTFIGHRLDGLGLYALSEGRWTPIPFQIDEMVDEDRYVFEGGKRRDGIRGTGALKADDELAFMADDCGAEGWDLPMPEGAIAGVEIVLADPLDGGRGWVYLFEFASDDFPRSSRDYVSYDPEREVVVADGYTIAYEAGEDHIYFEHLKIPPAMGANGVDFMDRLKLRTYVKTIFLFSLTFDEEDWESHVTQYIDGPVRVIRQVENELNFMGFTVAPTVRTNAKYYRLWHEAPSVIKQTVNIPAIAREAWFKLSVDLNPNAKGMRYYRPTTDSSSPWHAIDGRMTEDEARIDRETPRWHLVTGDPGTLLWRVELPNELRDASKMIYVDDARADDGPESTRGAIGETGFRLDLFPLVQDHSYFVNLYYMTPPHWRPGQERYYLNMVDQPIAVTISARPLFARQESAPLTRAR
;
A
#
# COMPACT_ATOMS: atom_id res chain seq x y z
N ASN A 1 -54.03 -34.34 67.54
CA ASN A 1 -54.75 -33.08 67.92
C ASN A 1 -53.82 -31.90 67.67
N ARG A 2 -54.08 -30.99 66.74
CA ARG A 2 -55.20 -30.84 65.79
C ARG A 2 -54.69 -30.96 64.35
N ALA A 3 -55.53 -31.46 63.44
CA ALA A 3 -55.29 -31.24 62.01
C ALA A 3 -55.52 -29.76 61.72
N LEU A 4 -54.53 -29.08 61.14
CA LEU A 4 -54.74 -27.78 60.51
C LEU A 4 -55.25 -28.05 59.09
N THR A 5 -56.57 -28.00 58.93
CA THR A 5 -57.21 -27.90 57.62
C THR A 5 -56.90 -26.52 57.05
N VAL A 6 -55.77 -26.40 56.35
CA VAL A 6 -55.42 -25.19 55.60
C VAL A 6 -56.36 -25.12 54.40
N THR A 7 -57.25 -24.13 54.38
CA THR A 7 -58.10 -23.83 53.22
C THR A 7 -57.25 -23.27 52.07
N PRO A 8 -57.67 -23.38 50.80
CA PRO A 8 -56.80 -23.16 49.62
C PRO A 8 -56.32 -21.72 49.37
N GLU A 9 -56.47 -20.80 50.32
CA GLU A 9 -56.35 -19.34 50.14
C GLU A 9 -55.47 -18.67 51.22
N ASP A 10 -54.49 -19.39 51.80
CA ASP A 10 -53.47 -18.80 52.67
C ASP A 10 -52.32 -18.20 51.81
N PRO A 11 -52.12 -16.87 51.78
CA PRO A 11 -51.08 -16.23 50.96
C PRO A 11 -49.66 -16.64 51.37
N VAL A 12 -49.43 -17.01 52.63
CA VAL A 12 -48.11 -17.41 53.13
C VAL A 12 -47.77 -18.83 52.67
N ALA A 13 -48.74 -19.75 52.74
CA ALA A 13 -48.58 -21.11 52.22
C ALA A 13 -48.40 -21.12 50.68
N LEU A 14 -49.09 -20.23 49.97
CA LEU A 14 -48.92 -20.05 48.52
C LEU A 14 -47.53 -19.47 48.19
N GLY A 15 -47.07 -18.46 48.94
CA GLY A 15 -45.75 -17.86 48.76
C GLY A 15 -44.59 -18.85 48.96
N VAL A 16 -44.63 -19.62 50.05
CA VAL A 16 -43.62 -20.66 50.33
C VAL A 16 -43.59 -21.73 49.23
N ARG A 17 -44.76 -22.10 48.68
CA ARG A 17 -44.84 -23.08 47.58
C ARG A 17 -44.23 -22.54 46.28
N ILE A 18 -44.51 -21.28 45.94
CA ILE A 18 -43.90 -20.60 44.78
C ILE A 18 -42.38 -20.50 44.92
N GLU A 19 -41.84 -20.29 46.12
CA GLU A 19 -40.38 -20.28 46.36
C GLU A 19 -39.74 -21.66 46.21
N ILE A 20 -40.40 -22.73 46.67
CA ILE A 20 -39.94 -24.12 46.50
C ILE A 20 -39.94 -24.51 45.02
N ASP A 21 -41.06 -24.27 44.31
CA ASP A 21 -41.20 -24.61 42.90
C ASP A 21 -40.11 -23.89 42.05
N ARG A 22 -39.84 -22.60 42.34
CA ARG A 22 -38.74 -21.83 41.71
C ARG A 22 -37.34 -22.36 42.05
N ALA A 23 -37.11 -22.84 43.27
CA ALA A 23 -35.82 -23.39 43.67
C ALA A 23 -35.50 -24.70 42.93
N ASP A 24 -36.53 -25.54 42.72
CA ASP A 24 -36.43 -26.79 41.97
C ASP A 24 -36.26 -26.55 40.46
N GLU A 25 -36.99 -25.59 39.87
CA GLU A 25 -36.77 -25.14 38.49
C GLU A 25 -35.33 -24.63 38.27
N ALA A 26 -34.83 -23.80 39.18
CA ALA A 26 -33.46 -23.30 39.12
C ALA A 26 -32.41 -24.43 39.26
N ALA A 27 -32.68 -25.44 40.09
CA ALA A 27 -31.82 -26.61 40.22
C ALA A 27 -31.81 -27.47 38.93
N ARG A 28 -32.98 -27.68 38.33
CA ARG A 28 -33.16 -28.39 37.06
C ARG A 28 -32.47 -27.67 35.89
N ALA A 29 -32.64 -26.36 35.77
CA ALA A 29 -31.95 -25.55 34.77
C ALA A 29 -30.42 -25.64 34.88
N ARG A 30 -29.87 -25.54 36.11
CA ARG A 30 -28.43 -25.72 36.37
C ARG A 30 -27.92 -27.12 35.95
N ALA A 31 -28.71 -28.17 36.16
CA ALA A 31 -28.35 -29.51 35.73
C ALA A 31 -28.32 -29.65 34.20
N LEU A 32 -29.32 -29.10 33.50
CA LEU A 32 -29.42 -29.12 32.04
C LEU A 32 -28.27 -28.34 31.37
N VAL A 33 -27.94 -27.14 31.85
CA VAL A 33 -26.78 -26.37 31.34
C VAL A 33 -25.46 -27.15 31.45
N ARG A 34 -25.24 -27.87 32.58
CA ARG A 34 -24.04 -28.71 32.73
C ARG A 34 -24.03 -29.89 31.74
N LYS A 35 -25.16 -30.57 31.56
CA LYS A 35 -25.27 -31.68 30.59
C LYS A 35 -25.03 -31.19 29.16
N ALA A 36 -25.66 -30.07 28.76
CA ALA A 36 -25.51 -29.51 27.42
C ALA A 36 -24.06 -29.10 27.10
N ARG A 37 -23.36 -28.48 28.07
CA ARG A 37 -21.93 -28.14 27.91
C ARG A 37 -21.03 -29.37 27.74
N ALA A 38 -21.30 -30.44 28.48
CA ALA A 38 -20.56 -31.71 28.32
C ALA A 38 -20.80 -32.34 26.93
N GLN A 39 -22.05 -32.32 26.44
CA GLN A 39 -22.42 -32.82 25.11
C GLN A 39 -21.81 -31.98 23.98
N LEU A 40 -21.77 -30.64 24.11
CA LEU A 40 -21.06 -29.77 23.17
C LEU A 40 -19.57 -30.12 23.11
N ALA A 41 -18.90 -30.27 24.26
CA ALA A 41 -17.49 -30.65 24.31
C ALA A 41 -17.21 -32.03 23.68
N ALA A 42 -18.15 -32.97 23.80
CA ALA A 42 -18.10 -34.29 23.17
C ALA A 42 -18.50 -34.28 21.67
N ASN A 43 -18.87 -33.14 21.08
CA ASN A 43 -19.48 -33.04 19.74
C ASN A 43 -20.80 -33.85 19.58
N HIS A 44 -21.49 -34.16 20.67
CA HIS A 44 -22.82 -34.75 20.64
C HIS A 44 -23.87 -33.65 20.33
N LEU A 45 -23.85 -33.11 19.10
CA LEU A 45 -24.62 -31.90 18.76
C LEU A 45 -26.12 -32.18 18.61
N GLY A 46 -26.49 -33.03 17.65
CA GLY A 46 -27.84 -33.55 17.41
C GLY A 46 -27.90 -35.09 17.33
N ARG A 47 -26.80 -35.76 17.69
CA ARG A 47 -26.67 -37.24 17.81
C ARG A 47 -25.69 -37.57 18.94
N PRO A 48 -25.81 -38.73 19.60
CA PRO A 48 -26.88 -39.72 19.47
C PRO A 48 -28.23 -39.21 20.04
N PRO A 49 -29.38 -39.77 19.60
CA PRO A 49 -30.69 -39.43 20.19
C PRO A 49 -30.72 -39.72 21.70
N GLY A 50 -31.37 -38.88 22.50
CA GLY A 50 -31.43 -38.98 23.96
C GLY A 50 -30.18 -38.46 24.71
N ASP A 51 -29.04 -38.33 24.01
CA ASP A 51 -27.81 -37.77 24.55
C ASP A 51 -27.11 -36.81 23.58
N ASN A 52 -27.80 -35.72 23.22
CA ASN A 52 -27.20 -34.62 22.47
C ASN A 52 -27.59 -33.24 23.03
N ALA A 53 -26.78 -32.24 22.66
CA ALA A 53 -26.91 -30.87 23.12
C ALA A 53 -28.21 -30.21 22.65
N LEU A 54 -28.65 -30.48 21.42
CA LEU A 54 -29.88 -29.90 20.84
C LEU A 54 -31.13 -30.28 21.67
N GLU A 55 -31.26 -31.56 22.03
CA GLU A 55 -32.33 -32.02 22.92
C GLU A 55 -32.21 -31.42 24.32
N THR A 56 -31.01 -31.32 24.87
CA THR A 56 -30.80 -30.75 26.21
C THR A 56 -31.07 -29.24 26.27
N PHE A 57 -30.77 -28.48 25.21
CA PHE A 57 -31.13 -27.06 25.15
C PHE A 57 -32.63 -26.83 24.92
N ARG A 58 -33.31 -27.69 24.13
CA ARG A 58 -34.80 -27.69 24.08
C ARG A 58 -35.42 -28.00 25.44
N ALA A 59 -34.86 -28.96 26.17
CA ALA A 59 -35.29 -29.27 27.53
C ALA A 59 -35.00 -28.15 28.55
N LEU A 60 -33.95 -27.34 28.32
CA LEU A 60 -33.66 -26.13 29.10
C LEU A 60 -34.66 -25.01 28.77
N ALA A 61 -34.94 -24.77 27.48
CA ALA A 61 -35.90 -23.76 27.03
C ALA A 61 -37.30 -23.98 27.63
N ALA A 62 -37.74 -25.23 27.69
CA ALA A 62 -38.99 -25.62 28.36
C ALA A 62 -39.03 -25.38 29.90
N VAL A 63 -37.91 -24.97 30.52
CA VAL A 63 -37.80 -24.63 31.95
C VAL A 63 -37.54 -23.14 32.17
N VAL A 64 -36.88 -22.43 31.25
CA VAL A 64 -36.44 -21.02 31.46
C VAL A 64 -36.91 -20.02 30.40
N GLY A 65 -37.59 -20.47 29.34
CA GLY A 65 -37.96 -19.64 28.18
C GLY A 65 -37.00 -19.84 26.99
N ASP A 66 -37.52 -19.67 25.78
CA ASP A 66 -36.74 -19.73 24.53
C ASP A 66 -35.80 -18.51 24.38
N ASP A 67 -36.16 -17.39 25.00
CA ASP A 67 -35.44 -16.10 24.99
C ASP A 67 -34.35 -15.98 26.07
N ASP A 68 -34.22 -16.97 26.96
CA ASP A 68 -33.14 -17.00 27.95
C ASP A 68 -31.77 -17.05 27.26
N GLY A 69 -30.88 -16.13 27.62
CA GLY A 69 -29.56 -16.00 26.98
C GLY A 69 -28.70 -17.28 27.02
N ARG A 70 -28.94 -18.22 27.94
CA ARG A 70 -28.24 -19.52 28.00
C ARG A 70 -28.78 -20.52 26.97
N VAL A 71 -30.06 -20.38 26.60
CA VAL A 71 -30.73 -21.17 25.55
C VAL A 71 -30.31 -20.64 24.18
N VAL A 72 -30.40 -19.32 23.98
CA VAL A 72 -29.96 -18.65 22.74
C VAL A 72 -28.49 -18.94 22.45
N ALA A 73 -27.59 -18.71 23.41
CA ALA A 73 -26.16 -19.02 23.25
C ALA A 73 -25.89 -20.53 23.05
N GLY A 74 -26.79 -21.40 23.52
CA GLY A 74 -26.72 -22.85 23.33
C GLY A 74 -27.00 -23.27 21.89
N PHE A 75 -28.08 -22.76 21.30
CA PHE A 75 -28.40 -23.03 19.90
C PHE A 75 -27.39 -22.38 18.94
N GLU A 76 -26.91 -21.17 19.23
CA GLU A 76 -25.81 -20.52 18.50
C GLU A 76 -24.52 -21.36 18.52
N ALA A 77 -24.14 -21.92 19.68
CA ALA A 77 -22.97 -22.79 19.77
C ALA A 77 -23.11 -24.08 18.94
N ILE A 78 -24.32 -24.66 18.87
CA ILE A 78 -24.62 -25.81 18.00
C ILE A 78 -24.52 -25.42 16.53
N LYS A 79 -25.15 -24.31 16.14
CA LYS A 79 -25.12 -23.75 14.78
C LYS A 79 -23.70 -23.54 14.31
N ASN A 80 -22.91 -22.75 15.04
CA ASN A 80 -21.53 -22.41 14.69
C ASN A 80 -20.66 -23.66 14.51
N ARG A 81 -20.85 -24.67 15.37
CA ARG A 81 -20.13 -25.95 15.26
C ARG A 81 -20.52 -26.73 14.00
N TYR A 82 -21.79 -26.75 13.63
CA TYR A 82 -22.23 -27.36 12.37
C TYR A 82 -21.69 -26.61 11.14
N LEU A 83 -21.67 -25.27 11.16
CA LEU A 83 -21.08 -24.48 10.07
C LEU A 83 -19.56 -24.69 9.96
N THR A 84 -18.84 -24.86 11.07
CA THR A 84 -17.42 -25.28 11.04
C THR A 84 -17.24 -26.64 10.36
N LEU A 85 -18.10 -27.62 10.66
CA LEU A 85 -18.06 -28.96 10.06
C LEU A 85 -18.42 -28.91 8.55
N ALA A 86 -19.39 -28.09 8.16
CA ALA A 86 -19.75 -27.86 6.75
C ALA A 86 -18.54 -27.33 5.96
N ARG A 87 -17.91 -26.24 6.45
CA ARG A 87 -16.70 -25.64 5.85
C ARG A 87 -15.57 -26.65 5.72
N ALA A 88 -15.36 -27.51 6.72
CA ALA A 88 -14.34 -28.56 6.67
C ALA A 88 -14.60 -29.61 5.58
N LYS A 89 -15.88 -29.92 5.30
CA LYS A 89 -16.29 -30.85 4.23
C LYS A 89 -16.19 -30.24 2.84
N MET A 90 -16.52 -28.94 2.70
CA MET A 90 -16.32 -28.21 1.44
C MET A 90 -14.86 -28.22 0.96
N ARG A 91 -13.88 -28.04 1.87
CA ARG A 91 -12.45 -28.06 1.51
C ARG A 91 -11.97 -29.39 0.90
N ILE A 92 -12.64 -30.50 1.20
CA ILE A 92 -12.36 -31.82 0.63
C ILE A 92 -13.36 -32.22 -0.48
N LYS A 93 -14.13 -31.25 -1.01
CA LYS A 93 -15.17 -31.42 -2.04
C LYS A 93 -16.29 -32.42 -1.68
N ASP A 94 -16.53 -32.62 -0.39
CA ASP A 94 -17.62 -33.45 0.16
C ASP A 94 -18.87 -32.57 0.35
N PHE A 95 -19.45 -32.14 -0.77
CA PHE A 95 -20.55 -31.15 -0.77
C PHE A 95 -21.86 -31.69 -0.18
N GLU A 96 -22.16 -32.98 -0.37
CA GLU A 96 -23.33 -33.63 0.23
C GLU A 96 -23.27 -33.59 1.77
N THR A 97 -22.13 -33.96 2.37
CA THR A 97 -21.98 -33.89 3.83
C THR A 97 -21.91 -32.43 4.31
N ALA A 98 -21.32 -31.52 3.52
CA ALA A 98 -21.34 -30.09 3.83
C ALA A 98 -22.77 -29.55 3.92
N GLN A 99 -23.61 -29.83 2.91
CA GLN A 99 -25.01 -29.42 2.91
C GLN A 99 -25.77 -30.01 4.11
N SER A 100 -25.59 -31.30 4.41
CA SER A 100 -26.20 -31.95 5.57
C SER A 100 -25.90 -31.23 6.89
N TYR A 101 -24.66 -30.75 7.06
CA TYR A 101 -24.31 -29.93 8.22
C TYR A 101 -24.93 -28.53 8.21
N VAL A 102 -25.07 -27.88 7.04
CA VAL A 102 -25.77 -26.59 6.93
C VAL A 102 -27.26 -26.72 7.27
N ASP A 103 -27.92 -27.78 6.79
CA ASP A 103 -29.33 -28.04 7.12
C ASP A 103 -29.52 -28.33 8.62
N LEU A 104 -28.54 -28.99 9.26
CA LEU A 104 -28.52 -29.18 10.73
C LEU A 104 -28.27 -27.87 11.50
N ALA A 105 -27.48 -26.93 10.97
CA ALA A 105 -27.33 -25.60 11.54
C ALA A 105 -28.64 -24.79 11.46
N LEU A 106 -29.32 -24.83 10.32
CA LEU A 106 -30.63 -24.20 10.11
C LEU A 106 -31.74 -24.84 10.97
N ALA A 107 -31.64 -26.13 11.29
CA ALA A 107 -32.54 -26.80 12.22
C ALA A 107 -32.28 -26.45 13.70
N ALA A 108 -31.09 -25.94 14.03
CA ALA A 108 -30.75 -25.44 15.36
C ALA A 108 -31.16 -23.97 15.55
N VAL A 109 -30.93 -23.11 14.55
CA VAL A 109 -31.35 -21.70 14.54
C VAL A 109 -32.16 -21.41 13.26
N PRO A 110 -33.49 -21.63 13.28
CA PRO A 110 -34.34 -21.41 12.10
C PRO A 110 -34.38 -19.95 11.69
N GLY A 111 -33.80 -19.66 10.52
CA GLY A 111 -33.80 -18.32 9.93
C GLY A 111 -32.45 -17.63 9.90
N ASP A 112 -31.42 -18.21 10.51
CA ASP A 112 -30.05 -17.69 10.52
C ASP A 112 -29.52 -17.32 9.11
N ALA A 113 -28.84 -16.17 9.01
CA ALA A 113 -28.36 -15.64 7.74
C ALA A 113 -27.09 -16.33 7.24
N GLU A 114 -26.14 -16.61 8.14
CA GLU A 114 -24.84 -17.25 7.83
C GLU A 114 -25.06 -18.65 7.24
N ALA A 115 -25.92 -19.45 7.86
CA ALA A 115 -26.27 -20.79 7.43
C ALA A 115 -27.06 -20.79 6.10
N LYS A 116 -27.94 -19.81 5.86
CA LYS A 116 -28.60 -19.65 4.55
C LYS A 116 -27.59 -19.33 3.45
N ILE A 117 -26.67 -18.39 3.69
CA ILE A 117 -25.62 -18.01 2.74
C ILE A 117 -24.74 -19.23 2.41
N LEU A 118 -24.29 -19.97 3.42
CA LEU A 118 -23.45 -21.15 3.22
C LEU A 118 -24.17 -22.25 2.41
N ARG A 119 -25.50 -22.39 2.56
CA ARG A 119 -26.29 -23.37 1.79
C ARG A 119 -26.31 -23.05 0.29
N GLU A 120 -26.63 -21.81 -0.07
CA GLU A 120 -26.65 -21.38 -1.47
C GLU A 120 -25.25 -21.47 -2.09
N HIS A 121 -24.22 -21.17 -1.30
CA HIS A 121 -22.83 -21.28 -1.74
C HIS A 121 -22.40 -22.75 -2.00
N VAL A 122 -22.75 -23.71 -1.13
CA VAL A 122 -22.51 -25.15 -1.38
C VAL A 122 -23.12 -25.58 -2.72
N HIS A 123 -24.36 -25.17 -3.02
CA HIS A 123 -25.03 -25.46 -4.29
C HIS A 123 -24.36 -24.77 -5.49
N GLY A 124 -23.82 -23.56 -5.31
CA GLY A 124 -23.14 -22.82 -6.37
C GLY A 124 -21.80 -23.46 -6.78
N VAL A 125 -20.99 -23.89 -5.81
CA VAL A 125 -19.70 -24.53 -6.06
C VAL A 125 -19.88 -25.92 -6.67
N GLU A 126 -20.80 -26.73 -6.14
CA GLU A 126 -21.11 -28.07 -6.68
C GLU A 126 -21.48 -28.01 -8.17
N ARG A 127 -22.37 -27.09 -8.57
CA ARG A 127 -22.75 -26.89 -9.98
C ARG A 127 -21.56 -26.48 -10.85
N THR A 128 -20.65 -25.69 -10.31
CA THR A 128 -19.48 -25.18 -11.03
C THR A 128 -18.42 -26.26 -11.23
N ASP A 129 -18.11 -27.04 -10.19
CA ASP A 129 -17.21 -28.19 -10.27
C ASP A 129 -17.75 -29.26 -11.26
N VAL A 130 -19.06 -29.54 -11.23
CA VAL A 130 -19.71 -30.45 -12.19
C VAL A 130 -19.63 -29.89 -13.62
N ALA A 131 -19.83 -28.59 -13.84
CA ALA A 131 -19.71 -27.97 -15.15
C ALA A 131 -18.26 -28.01 -15.70
N ILE A 132 -17.26 -27.81 -14.84
CA ILE A 132 -15.83 -27.90 -15.20
C ILE A 132 -15.43 -29.35 -15.53
N ALA A 133 -15.89 -30.33 -14.75
CA ALA A 133 -15.64 -31.75 -15.00
C ALA A 133 -16.26 -32.21 -16.34
N ASN A 134 -17.48 -31.77 -16.63
CA ASN A 134 -18.15 -32.05 -17.92
C ASN A 134 -17.43 -31.39 -19.10
N ARG A 135 -16.94 -30.14 -18.95
CA ARG A 135 -16.18 -29.45 -20.02
C ARG A 135 -14.83 -30.11 -20.31
N ARG A 136 -14.07 -30.48 -19.27
CA ARG A 136 -12.80 -31.24 -19.41
C ARG A 136 -12.97 -32.62 -20.05
N SER A 137 -14.19 -33.16 -20.06
CA SER A 137 -14.53 -34.45 -20.68
C SER A 137 -14.98 -34.28 -22.15
N ALA A 138 -15.10 -33.06 -22.65
CA ALA A 138 -15.70 -32.73 -23.95
C ALA A 138 -14.76 -31.98 -24.92
N GLU A 139 -13.56 -31.58 -24.49
CA GLU A 139 -12.57 -30.93 -25.35
C GLU A 139 -11.69 -31.99 -26.07
N PRO A 140 -11.60 -31.96 -27.42
CA PRO A 140 -10.61 -32.74 -28.15
C PRO A 140 -9.21 -32.21 -27.87
N LEU A 141 -8.23 -33.11 -27.75
CA LEU A 141 -6.81 -32.75 -27.70
C LEU A 141 -6.43 -32.04 -29.01
N TRP A 142 -6.06 -30.76 -28.91
CA TRP A 142 -5.64 -29.92 -30.04
C TRP A 142 -4.22 -30.27 -30.50
N GLU A 143 -4.04 -30.56 -31.79
CA GLU A 143 -2.74 -30.56 -32.47
C GLU A 143 -2.49 -29.17 -33.09
N PRO A 144 -1.26 -28.63 -33.04
CA PRO A 144 -0.97 -27.28 -33.54
C PRO A 144 -0.75 -27.24 -35.06
N ASP A 145 -1.54 -26.43 -35.76
CA ASP A 145 -1.33 -26.08 -37.17
C ASP A 145 -0.04 -25.28 -37.39
N ALA A 146 0.64 -25.53 -38.52
CA ALA A 146 2.04 -25.14 -38.75
C ALA A 146 2.27 -23.87 -39.59
N ASP A 147 1.21 -23.20 -40.08
CA ASP A 147 1.31 -22.15 -41.12
C ASP A 147 0.85 -20.76 -40.65
N ALA A 148 1.64 -20.10 -39.79
CA ALA A 148 1.48 -18.69 -39.46
C ALA A 148 2.76 -17.88 -39.79
N ALA A 149 2.73 -17.15 -40.90
CA ALA A 149 3.85 -16.32 -41.36
C ALA A 149 3.91 -14.95 -40.62
N PRO A 150 5.11 -14.37 -40.40
CA PRO A 150 5.28 -13.14 -39.63
C PRO A 150 4.90 -11.87 -40.41
N ILE A 151 4.36 -10.88 -39.68
CA ILE A 151 4.00 -9.54 -40.19
C ILE A 151 5.21 -8.60 -40.06
N ALA A 152 5.49 -7.82 -41.10
CA ALA A 152 6.63 -6.90 -41.16
C ALA A 152 6.33 -5.50 -40.57
N ALA A 153 7.36 -4.86 -40.00
CA ALA A 153 7.29 -3.50 -39.46
C ALA A 153 7.58 -2.41 -40.51
N PRO A 154 7.06 -1.18 -40.37
CA PRO A 154 7.32 -0.06 -41.28
C PRO A 154 8.58 0.76 -40.94
N ASP A 155 9.29 1.19 -41.98
CA ASP A 155 10.42 2.15 -41.97
C ASP A 155 9.91 3.59 -42.15
N SER A 156 10.53 4.56 -41.48
CA SER A 156 10.27 5.99 -41.69
C SER A 156 11.53 6.87 -41.54
N SER A 157 12.53 6.62 -42.38
CA SER A 157 13.62 7.56 -42.63
C SER A 157 13.24 8.64 -43.69
N LYS A 158 13.22 9.94 -43.31
CA LYS A 158 13.40 11.13 -44.20
C LYS A 158 13.28 12.50 -43.50
N GLY A 159 14.37 13.28 -43.53
CA GLY A 159 14.32 14.76 -43.72
C GLY A 159 14.46 15.09 -45.23
N PRO A 160 14.73 16.35 -45.68
CA PRO A 160 15.41 17.44 -44.94
C PRO A 160 14.98 18.91 -45.26
N SER A 161 15.83 19.87 -44.84
CA SER A 161 16.19 21.19 -45.43
C SER A 161 15.44 22.51 -45.12
N ASP A 162 16.12 23.37 -44.35
CA ASP A 162 16.62 24.73 -44.63
C ASP A 162 15.74 25.87 -45.24
N GLY A 163 15.86 27.07 -44.65
CA GLY A 163 15.46 28.37 -45.24
C GLY A 163 15.78 29.60 -44.37
N ALA A 164 16.27 30.70 -44.97
CA ALA A 164 16.80 31.91 -44.29
C ALA A 164 16.55 33.20 -45.12
N ASP A 165 16.85 34.45 -44.73
CA ASP A 165 17.65 34.95 -43.58
C ASP A 165 17.00 36.16 -42.81
N PRO A 166 17.17 37.48 -43.12
CA PRO A 166 17.29 38.46 -42.02
C PRO A 166 16.29 39.64 -42.01
N SER A 167 16.22 40.40 -40.89
CA SER A 167 16.73 41.81 -40.87
C SER A 167 16.50 42.66 -39.59
N ARG A 168 17.62 43.29 -39.14
CA ARG A 168 17.83 44.71 -38.71
C ARG A 168 17.36 45.31 -37.35
N GLY A 169 18.34 45.99 -36.72
CA GLY A 169 18.22 47.13 -35.77
C GLY A 169 18.86 46.82 -34.40
N GLY A 170 20.01 47.36 -33.95
CA GLY A 170 20.37 48.77 -33.72
C GLY A 170 20.07 49.14 -32.23
N THR A 171 20.93 49.72 -31.38
CA THR A 171 22.22 50.43 -31.57
C THR A 171 23.04 50.56 -30.25
N THR A 172 24.36 50.48 -30.37
CA THR A 172 25.49 51.02 -29.55
C THR A 172 25.30 51.79 -28.21
N ALA A 173 26.06 51.38 -27.17
CA ALA A 173 27.00 52.17 -26.33
C ALA A 173 27.75 51.20 -25.35
N GLY A 174 28.97 51.41 -24.83
CA GLY A 174 29.98 52.45 -25.08
C GLY A 174 30.99 52.64 -23.92
N ALA A 175 32.12 51.89 -23.93
CA ALA A 175 33.35 52.07 -23.10
C ALA A 175 33.26 51.75 -21.57
N MET A 176 34.34 51.47 -20.81
CA MET A 176 35.80 51.52 -21.08
C MET A 176 36.53 50.22 -20.66
N ALA A 177 37.78 50.05 -21.13
CA ALA A 177 38.69 48.99 -20.70
C ALA A 177 39.71 49.49 -19.65
N THR A 178 40.09 48.62 -18.71
CA THR A 178 41.29 48.76 -17.86
C THR A 178 42.04 47.43 -17.81
N THR A 179 43.27 47.42 -18.34
CA THR A 179 44.16 46.25 -18.37
C THR A 179 45.03 46.16 -17.11
N VAL A 180 45.08 44.98 -16.50
CA VAL A 180 46.03 44.57 -15.45
C VAL A 180 46.50 43.15 -15.82
N PRO A 181 47.79 42.79 -15.65
CA PRO A 181 48.38 41.69 -16.43
C PRO A 181 48.11 40.27 -15.90
N SER A 182 48.22 39.33 -16.84
CA SER A 182 48.19 37.86 -16.71
C SER A 182 48.95 37.29 -15.50
N GLY A 183 48.32 36.35 -14.77
CA GLY A 183 48.94 35.73 -13.59
C GLY A 183 48.39 34.39 -13.08
N SER A 184 47.27 33.87 -13.60
CA SER A 184 46.77 32.51 -13.32
C SER A 184 46.09 31.95 -14.57
N ALA A 185 46.27 30.65 -14.83
CA ALA A 185 45.38 29.94 -15.71
C ALA A 185 44.12 29.60 -14.90
N ASP A 186 43.11 30.46 -15.01
CA ASP A 186 41.77 30.13 -14.51
C ASP A 186 41.27 28.95 -15.37
N LEU A 187 41.39 27.74 -14.82
CA LEU A 187 40.53 26.63 -15.23
C LEU A 187 39.11 27.14 -15.09
N ALA A 188 38.41 27.27 -16.21
CA ALA A 188 37.03 27.73 -16.23
C ALA A 188 36.26 26.91 -15.21
N LEU A 189 35.68 27.57 -14.20
CA LEU A 189 34.96 26.87 -13.15
C LEU A 189 33.89 26.01 -13.82
N PRO A 190 33.83 24.69 -13.51
CA PRO A 190 32.79 23.84 -14.03
C PRO A 190 31.42 24.45 -13.77
N PHE A 191 30.46 24.23 -14.67
CA PHE A 191 29.09 24.73 -14.49
C PHE A 191 28.56 24.27 -13.14
N LEU A 192 28.40 25.24 -12.23
CA LEU A 192 27.94 24.99 -10.88
C LEU A 192 26.55 24.36 -10.93
N ARG A 193 26.29 23.40 -10.04
CA ARG A 193 24.95 22.90 -9.79
C ARG A 193 24.00 24.06 -9.50
N THR A 194 22.88 24.09 -10.22
CA THR A 194 21.75 24.98 -9.98
C THR A 194 20.45 24.23 -9.66
N LEU A 195 20.43 22.89 -9.80
CA LEU A 195 19.27 22.06 -9.50
C LEU A 195 18.86 22.14 -8.02
N THR A 196 17.63 22.57 -7.76
CA THR A 196 17.03 22.69 -6.42
C THR A 196 15.81 21.78 -6.28
N ARG A 197 16.06 20.46 -6.30
CA ARG A 197 15.04 19.42 -6.18
C ARG A 197 15.36 18.41 -5.05
N PRO A 198 15.29 18.81 -3.76
CA PRO A 198 15.76 17.99 -2.65
C PRO A 198 15.03 16.64 -2.40
N PRO A 199 13.70 16.51 -2.63
CA PRO A 199 13.01 15.26 -2.33
C PRO A 199 13.02 14.27 -3.51
N ASP A 200 13.31 14.73 -4.73
CA ASP A 200 13.24 13.90 -5.93
C ASP A 200 14.27 12.75 -5.92
N ALA A 201 13.77 11.52 -6.09
CA ALA A 201 14.58 10.38 -6.46
C ALA A 201 14.67 10.29 -8.00
N VAL A 202 15.87 10.08 -8.52
CA VAL A 202 16.11 9.88 -9.96
C VAL A 202 16.25 8.39 -10.22
N ILE A 203 15.42 7.88 -11.14
CA ILE A 203 15.46 6.49 -11.60
C ILE A 203 15.92 6.45 -13.05
N VAL A 204 17.03 5.78 -13.30
CA VAL A 204 17.60 5.55 -14.63
C VAL A 204 17.48 4.07 -14.98
N LYS A 205 16.79 3.75 -16.08
CA LYS A 205 16.73 2.37 -16.58
C LYS A 205 18.08 1.93 -17.16
N GLY A 206 18.46 0.68 -16.97
CA GLY A 206 19.70 0.12 -17.51
C GLY A 206 19.81 0.25 -19.04
N ARG A 207 18.69 0.21 -19.78
CA ARG A 207 18.60 0.50 -21.24
C ARG A 207 18.92 1.94 -21.66
N SER A 208 19.25 2.82 -20.71
CA SER A 208 19.80 4.15 -20.98
C SER A 208 21.30 4.23 -20.63
N LEU A 209 21.84 3.16 -20.06
CA LEU A 209 23.23 2.94 -19.67
C LEU A 209 23.88 1.86 -20.57
N ASP A 210 23.54 1.82 -21.86
CA ASP A 210 23.91 0.76 -22.81
C ASP A 210 25.40 0.35 -22.79
N THR A 211 26.29 1.29 -22.48
CA THR A 211 27.75 1.06 -22.35
C THR A 211 28.13 0.11 -21.21
N PHE A 212 27.24 -0.11 -20.24
CA PHE A 212 27.44 -0.95 -19.06
C PHE A 212 26.58 -2.22 -19.03
N ILE A 213 25.82 -2.52 -20.08
CA ILE A 213 24.99 -3.74 -20.12
C ILE A 213 25.89 -4.99 -20.08
N GLY A 214 25.65 -5.87 -19.10
CA GLY A 214 26.46 -7.04 -18.81
C GLY A 214 27.69 -6.79 -17.92
N HIS A 215 27.94 -5.54 -17.51
CA HIS A 215 29.02 -5.21 -16.56
C HIS A 215 28.58 -5.53 -15.13
N ARG A 216 29.53 -5.92 -14.28
CA ARG A 216 29.26 -6.32 -12.89
C ARG A 216 28.74 -5.16 -12.05
N LEU A 217 27.67 -5.37 -11.29
CA LEU A 217 27.07 -4.35 -10.43
C LEU A 217 28.00 -3.92 -9.29
N ASP A 218 28.76 -4.86 -8.72
CA ASP A 218 29.78 -4.56 -7.72
C ASP A 218 31.02 -3.84 -8.29
N GLY A 219 31.21 -3.80 -9.61
CA GLY A 219 32.22 -2.98 -10.27
C GLY A 219 31.82 -1.51 -10.49
N LEU A 220 30.55 -1.15 -10.23
CA LEU A 220 30.01 0.18 -10.50
C LEU A 220 30.02 1.09 -9.26
N GLY A 221 30.30 2.38 -9.47
CA GLY A 221 30.26 3.42 -8.45
C GLY A 221 29.69 4.75 -8.97
N LEU A 222 28.78 5.36 -8.21
CA LEU A 222 28.16 6.64 -8.55
C LEU A 222 28.83 7.81 -7.79
N TYR A 223 29.12 8.89 -8.52
CA TYR A 223 29.88 10.03 -8.03
C TYR A 223 29.25 11.36 -8.44
N ALA A 224 29.52 12.39 -7.64
CA ALA A 224 29.25 13.79 -7.95
C ALA A 224 30.55 14.59 -7.92
N LEU A 225 30.65 15.67 -8.71
CA LEU A 225 31.75 16.63 -8.58
C LEU A 225 31.37 17.70 -7.55
N SER A 226 32.09 17.74 -6.43
CA SER A 226 31.96 18.77 -5.39
C SER A 226 33.30 19.43 -5.13
N GLU A 227 33.35 20.76 -5.14
CA GLU A 227 34.59 21.55 -4.94
C GLU A 227 35.78 21.11 -5.83
N GLY A 228 35.49 20.66 -7.06
CA GLY A 228 36.49 20.16 -8.01
C GLY A 228 37.03 18.74 -7.68
N ARG A 229 36.36 17.99 -6.80
CA ARG A 229 36.74 16.63 -6.40
C ARG A 229 35.59 15.64 -6.61
N TRP A 230 35.93 14.46 -7.10
CA TRP A 230 34.99 13.33 -7.16
C TRP A 230 34.63 12.87 -5.76
N THR A 231 33.34 12.93 -5.43
CA THR A 231 32.78 12.47 -4.15
C THR A 231 31.80 11.34 -4.44
N PRO A 232 31.95 10.14 -3.85
CA PRO A 232 31.00 9.06 -4.06
C PRO A 232 29.67 9.41 -3.38
N ILE A 233 28.55 9.10 -4.03
CA ILE A 233 27.20 9.40 -3.55
C ILE A 233 26.39 8.11 -3.31
N PRO A 234 25.33 8.14 -2.47
CA PRO A 234 24.43 7.00 -2.32
C PRO A 234 23.79 6.64 -3.66
N PHE A 235 23.83 5.36 -3.99
CA PHE A 235 23.14 4.82 -5.15
C PHE A 235 22.77 3.35 -4.91
N GLN A 236 21.82 2.88 -5.70
CA GLN A 236 21.28 1.54 -5.63
C GLN A 236 21.00 1.09 -7.07
N ILE A 237 21.27 -0.18 -7.39
CA ILE A 237 20.85 -0.77 -8.67
C ILE A 237 19.94 -1.93 -8.33
N ASP A 238 18.64 -1.74 -8.55
CA ASP A 238 17.64 -2.77 -8.32
C ASP A 238 17.57 -3.68 -9.54
N GLU A 239 18.06 -4.92 -9.42
CA GLU A 239 17.95 -5.91 -10.47
C GLU A 239 16.48 -6.28 -10.73
N MET A 240 16.13 -6.42 -12.01
CA MET A 240 14.79 -6.72 -12.48
C MET A 240 14.79 -8.04 -13.27
N VAL A 241 13.79 -8.88 -13.04
CA VAL A 241 13.55 -10.12 -13.82
C VAL A 241 12.98 -9.77 -15.19
N ASP A 242 12.05 -8.81 -15.19
CA ASP A 242 11.38 -8.16 -16.31
C ASP A 242 10.83 -6.81 -15.80
N GLU A 243 10.19 -6.02 -16.67
CA GLU A 243 9.81 -4.62 -16.39
C GLU A 243 8.91 -4.40 -15.15
N ASP A 244 8.24 -5.44 -14.64
CA ASP A 244 7.30 -5.36 -13.50
C ASP A 244 7.78 -6.10 -12.23
N ARG A 245 8.92 -6.82 -12.29
CA ARG A 245 9.33 -7.75 -11.22
C ARG A 245 10.78 -7.57 -10.80
N TYR A 246 10.98 -7.06 -9.60
CA TYR A 246 12.28 -6.99 -8.95
C TYR A 246 12.84 -8.38 -8.59
N VAL A 247 14.17 -8.47 -8.53
CA VAL A 247 14.91 -9.52 -7.84
C VAL A 247 15.06 -9.10 -6.38
N PHE A 248 14.43 -9.83 -5.47
CA PHE A 248 14.47 -9.50 -4.04
C PHE A 248 15.58 -10.25 -3.29
N GLU A 249 16.21 -9.57 -2.34
CA GLU A 249 17.30 -10.11 -1.53
C GLU A 249 16.80 -10.74 -0.22
N GLY A 250 15.78 -10.13 0.38
CA GLY A 250 15.13 -10.56 1.61
C GLY A 250 13.67 -10.99 1.42
N GLY A 251 13.11 -11.68 2.41
CA GLY A 251 11.70 -12.09 2.38
C GLY A 251 11.37 -13.34 3.19
N LYS A 252 10.12 -13.41 3.67
CA LYS A 252 9.52 -14.62 4.25
C LYS A 252 9.28 -15.68 3.16
N ARG A 253 9.02 -15.26 1.92
CA ARG A 253 8.76 -16.12 0.75
C ARG A 253 9.97 -16.11 -0.20
N ARG A 254 10.57 -17.28 -0.43
CA ARG A 254 11.63 -17.46 -1.44
C ARG A 254 11.02 -18.02 -2.72
N ASP A 255 10.90 -17.20 -3.76
CA ASP A 255 10.54 -17.61 -5.12
C ASP A 255 11.66 -18.41 -5.83
N GLY A 256 12.89 -18.32 -5.33
CA GLY A 256 14.08 -18.96 -5.90
C GLY A 256 14.73 -18.17 -7.04
N ILE A 257 14.23 -16.98 -7.35
CA ILE A 257 14.82 -16.06 -8.31
C ILE A 257 16.14 -15.53 -7.76
N ARG A 258 17.12 -15.34 -8.63
CA ARG A 258 18.43 -14.79 -8.28
C ARG A 258 18.83 -13.74 -9.29
N GLY A 259 19.50 -12.71 -8.78
CA GLY A 259 20.17 -11.70 -9.59
C GLY A 259 21.25 -12.34 -10.46
N THR A 260 21.55 -11.65 -11.54
CA THR A 260 22.67 -11.94 -12.42
C THR A 260 23.98 -11.36 -11.90
N GLY A 261 23.91 -10.37 -10.99
CA GLY A 261 25.07 -9.60 -10.53
C GLY A 261 25.65 -8.67 -11.61
N ALA A 262 24.93 -8.48 -12.72
CA ALA A 262 25.35 -7.67 -13.85
C ALA A 262 24.20 -6.81 -14.37
N LEU A 263 24.49 -5.61 -14.87
CA LEU A 263 23.47 -4.66 -15.31
C LEU A 263 22.73 -5.16 -16.55
N LYS A 264 21.39 -5.21 -16.47
CA LYS A 264 20.48 -5.52 -17.58
C LYS A 264 19.69 -4.29 -18.00
N ALA A 265 19.00 -4.41 -19.12
CA ALA A 265 18.24 -3.34 -19.74
C ALA A 265 17.05 -2.84 -18.89
N ASP A 266 16.48 -3.71 -18.05
CA ASP A 266 15.24 -3.44 -17.31
C ASP A 266 15.50 -2.96 -15.87
N ASP A 267 16.73 -3.18 -15.37
CA ASP A 267 17.20 -2.80 -14.03
C ASP A 267 17.10 -1.28 -13.77
N GLU A 268 17.02 -0.90 -12.50
CA GLU A 268 16.81 0.49 -12.08
C GLU A 268 17.99 1.02 -11.26
N LEU A 269 18.78 1.94 -11.83
CA LEU A 269 19.73 2.76 -11.08
C LEU A 269 18.97 3.89 -10.37
N ALA A 270 18.96 3.88 -9.05
CA ALA A 270 18.31 4.87 -8.19
C ALA A 270 19.34 5.71 -7.42
N PHE A 271 19.12 7.02 -7.33
CA PHE A 271 19.88 7.97 -6.49
C PHE A 271 19.03 9.22 -6.19
N MET A 272 19.43 10.03 -5.20
CA MET A 272 18.72 11.27 -4.88
C MET A 272 19.22 12.45 -5.73
N ALA A 273 18.31 13.27 -6.26
CA ALA A 273 18.68 14.47 -7.00
C ALA A 273 19.46 15.48 -6.15
N ASP A 274 19.27 15.47 -4.82
CA ASP A 274 20.00 16.33 -3.89
C ASP A 274 21.50 15.98 -3.76
N ASP A 275 21.93 14.80 -4.21
CA ASP A 275 23.34 14.39 -4.19
C ASP A 275 24.11 14.80 -5.47
N CYS A 276 23.46 15.39 -6.47
CA CYS A 276 24.15 15.78 -7.70
C CYS A 276 25.18 16.91 -7.46
N GLY A 277 26.20 16.94 -8.32
CA GLY A 277 27.30 17.90 -8.30
C GLY A 277 27.31 18.85 -9.48
N ALA A 278 28.42 19.55 -9.64
CA ALA A 278 28.73 20.38 -10.81
C ALA A 278 29.12 19.53 -12.02
N GLU A 279 29.11 20.14 -13.21
CA GLU A 279 29.65 19.53 -14.44
C GLU A 279 31.15 19.17 -14.24
N GLY A 280 31.65 18.09 -14.82
CA GLY A 280 33.00 17.60 -14.52
C GLY A 280 33.62 16.67 -15.56
N TRP A 281 32.97 16.45 -16.69
CA TRP A 281 33.34 15.36 -17.62
C TRP A 281 34.68 15.53 -18.34
N ASP A 282 35.23 16.74 -18.36
CA ASP A 282 36.56 17.03 -18.90
C ASP A 282 37.67 16.98 -17.83
N LEU A 283 37.35 16.67 -16.57
CA LEU A 283 38.32 16.36 -15.52
C LEU A 283 38.78 14.88 -15.61
N PRO A 284 40.00 14.54 -15.15
CA PRO A 284 40.43 13.15 -15.04
C PRO A 284 39.46 12.34 -14.19
N MET A 285 39.06 11.15 -14.65
CA MET A 285 38.21 10.21 -13.90
C MET A 285 38.82 9.83 -12.53
N PRO A 286 38.02 9.32 -11.57
CA PRO A 286 38.54 8.77 -10.32
C PRO A 286 39.65 7.74 -10.53
N GLU A 287 40.60 7.67 -9.61
CA GLU A 287 41.67 6.67 -9.66
C GLU A 287 41.09 5.25 -9.66
N GLY A 288 41.54 4.40 -10.59
CA GLY A 288 41.04 3.03 -10.78
C GLY A 288 39.81 2.89 -11.70
N ALA A 289 39.17 3.98 -12.12
CA ALA A 289 38.06 3.93 -13.07
C ALA A 289 38.54 3.54 -14.49
N ILE A 290 37.79 2.65 -15.16
CA ILE A 290 38.10 2.11 -16.50
C ILE A 290 37.05 2.44 -17.57
N ALA A 291 35.87 2.91 -17.18
CA ALA A 291 34.85 3.46 -18.07
C ALA A 291 33.92 4.38 -17.28
N GLY A 292 33.12 5.19 -17.97
CA GLY A 292 32.15 6.08 -17.34
C GLY A 292 31.06 6.59 -18.27
N VAL A 293 29.92 6.99 -17.69
CA VAL A 293 28.94 7.87 -18.33
C VAL A 293 28.58 9.08 -17.45
N GLU A 294 28.25 10.19 -18.09
CA GLU A 294 27.66 11.36 -17.47
C GLU A 294 26.13 11.27 -17.52
N ILE A 295 25.49 11.57 -16.38
CA ILE A 295 24.05 11.65 -16.20
C ILE A 295 23.72 13.11 -15.85
N VAL A 296 23.12 13.81 -16.80
CA VAL A 296 22.70 15.22 -16.66
C VAL A 296 21.25 15.26 -16.22
N LEU A 297 21.00 15.98 -15.12
CA LEU A 297 19.68 16.29 -14.59
C LEU A 297 19.30 17.71 -15.00
N ALA A 298 18.06 17.91 -15.42
CA ALA A 298 17.48 19.22 -15.69
C ALA A 298 16.07 19.35 -15.09
N ASP A 299 15.82 20.42 -14.34
CA ASP A 299 14.46 20.76 -13.92
C ASP A 299 13.67 21.36 -15.09
N PRO A 300 12.52 20.78 -15.50
CA PRO A 300 11.69 21.35 -16.56
C PRO A 300 11.06 22.71 -16.21
N LEU A 301 11.03 23.13 -14.93
CA LEU A 301 10.38 24.36 -14.48
C LEU A 301 11.24 25.62 -14.67
N ASP A 302 12.54 25.54 -14.35
CA ASP A 302 13.45 26.69 -14.38
C ASP A 302 14.75 26.43 -15.17
N GLY A 303 14.96 25.20 -15.66
CA GLY A 303 16.17 24.81 -16.39
C GLY A 303 17.39 24.58 -15.50
N GLY A 304 17.23 24.54 -14.17
CA GLY A 304 18.28 24.24 -13.21
C GLY A 304 18.92 22.87 -13.46
N ARG A 305 20.25 22.78 -13.33
CA ARG A 305 21.03 21.58 -13.72
C ARG A 305 21.86 21.00 -12.59
N GLY A 306 22.06 19.70 -12.67
CA GLY A 306 22.90 18.92 -11.77
C GLY A 306 23.50 17.75 -12.52
N TRP A 307 24.68 17.30 -12.10
CA TRP A 307 25.42 16.24 -12.78
C TRP A 307 25.81 15.11 -11.83
N VAL A 308 25.72 13.89 -12.35
CA VAL A 308 26.07 12.65 -11.66
C VAL A 308 26.83 11.76 -12.64
N TYR A 309 27.76 10.96 -12.12
CA TYR A 309 28.74 10.23 -12.90
C TYR A 309 28.80 8.78 -12.45
N LEU A 310 28.44 7.86 -13.35
CA LEU A 310 28.56 6.43 -13.12
C LEU A 310 29.88 5.95 -13.70
N PHE A 311 30.77 5.44 -12.86
CA PHE A 311 32.06 4.89 -13.25
C PHE A 311 32.12 3.38 -12.99
N GLU A 312 32.82 2.66 -13.86
CA GLU A 312 33.23 1.28 -13.64
C GLU A 312 34.68 1.23 -13.17
N PHE A 313 34.97 0.36 -12.21
CA PHE A 313 36.30 0.12 -11.65
C PHE A 313 36.78 -1.31 -11.97
N ALA A 314 38.07 -1.47 -12.26
CA ALA A 314 38.68 -2.78 -12.52
C ALA A 314 38.91 -3.64 -11.25
N SER A 315 38.69 -3.04 -10.09
CA SER A 315 38.89 -3.62 -8.75
C SER A 315 37.63 -3.35 -7.93
N ASP A 316 37.29 -4.25 -7.02
CA ASP A 316 36.17 -4.06 -6.09
C ASP A 316 36.55 -3.07 -4.94
N ASP A 317 37.83 -2.70 -4.84
CA ASP A 317 38.40 -1.71 -3.90
C ASP A 317 38.37 -0.30 -4.51
N PHE A 318 37.24 0.40 -4.35
CA PHE A 318 37.08 1.82 -4.69
C PHE A 318 36.16 2.53 -3.67
N PRO A 319 36.27 3.87 -3.52
CA PRO A 319 35.43 4.62 -2.61
C PRO A 319 33.93 4.47 -2.92
N ARG A 320 33.14 4.16 -1.88
CA ARG A 320 31.68 4.20 -1.91
C ARG A 320 31.16 5.17 -0.86
N SER A 321 29.95 5.67 -1.07
CA SER A 321 29.25 6.41 -0.02
C SER A 321 28.90 5.45 1.12
N SER A 322 29.14 5.88 2.37
CA SER A 322 28.69 5.19 3.57
C SER A 322 27.35 5.74 4.08
N ARG A 323 26.68 6.60 3.30
CA ARG A 323 25.39 7.18 3.66
C ARG A 323 24.27 6.28 3.15
N ASP A 324 23.38 5.98 4.07
CA ASP A 324 22.13 5.25 3.88
C ASP A 324 20.98 6.20 4.25
N TYR A 325 19.98 6.29 3.40
CA TYR A 325 18.82 7.18 3.57
C TYR A 325 17.63 6.54 4.28
N VAL A 326 17.53 5.22 4.23
CA VAL A 326 16.33 4.47 4.63
C VAL A 326 16.64 2.99 4.78
N SER A 327 16.28 2.43 5.93
CA SER A 327 16.47 1.01 6.25
C SER A 327 15.18 0.33 6.67
N TYR A 328 15.13 -1.01 6.55
CA TYR A 328 13.99 -1.83 6.95
C TYR A 328 14.38 -2.89 7.98
N ASP A 329 13.71 -2.87 9.13
CA ASP A 329 13.75 -3.95 10.12
C ASP A 329 12.60 -4.94 9.83
N PRO A 330 12.88 -6.12 9.26
CA PRO A 330 11.85 -7.13 8.94
C PRO A 330 11.39 -7.95 10.14
N GLU A 331 12.08 -7.89 11.30
CA GLU A 331 11.64 -8.57 12.52
C GLU A 331 10.64 -7.73 13.29
N ARG A 332 10.77 -6.40 13.21
CA ARG A 332 9.90 -5.42 13.87
C ARG A 332 8.88 -4.77 12.94
N GLU A 333 9.00 -5.03 11.64
CA GLU A 333 8.24 -4.40 10.56
C GLU A 333 8.28 -2.86 10.64
N VAL A 334 9.49 -2.30 10.71
CA VAL A 334 9.73 -0.86 10.82
C VAL A 334 10.58 -0.35 9.65
N VAL A 335 10.13 0.70 8.97
CA VAL A 335 10.94 1.48 8.04
C VAL A 335 11.42 2.75 8.74
N VAL A 336 12.74 2.97 8.76
CA VAL A 336 13.36 4.17 9.32
C VAL A 336 14.06 4.93 8.20
N ALA A 337 13.62 6.16 7.91
CA ALA A 337 14.22 7.07 6.94
C ALA A 337 14.68 8.37 7.63
N ASP A 338 15.53 9.16 6.95
CA ASP A 338 15.89 10.54 7.37
C ASP A 338 14.64 11.36 7.80
N GLY A 339 13.57 11.28 7.01
CA GLY A 339 12.35 12.10 7.13
C GLY A 339 11.29 11.57 8.08
N TYR A 340 11.28 10.26 8.37
CA TYR A 340 10.18 9.62 9.08
C TYR A 340 10.55 8.24 9.66
N THR A 341 9.73 7.76 10.58
CA THR A 341 9.67 6.34 10.95
C THR A 341 8.24 5.85 10.78
N ILE A 342 8.08 4.74 10.06
CA ILE A 342 6.82 4.05 9.85
C ILE A 342 6.92 2.65 10.47
N ALA A 343 5.88 2.23 11.17
CA ALA A 343 5.77 0.86 11.66
C ALA A 343 4.40 0.25 11.32
N TYR A 344 4.44 -1.07 11.10
CA TYR A 344 3.32 -1.96 10.86
C TYR A 344 3.11 -2.80 12.14
N GLU A 345 1.94 -3.42 12.33
CA GLU A 345 1.72 -4.24 13.53
C GLU A 345 2.63 -5.47 13.54
N ALA A 346 3.35 -5.68 14.65
CA ALA A 346 4.50 -6.57 14.65
C ALA A 346 4.10 -8.05 14.61
N GLY A 347 4.21 -8.66 13.43
CA GLY A 347 3.83 -10.04 13.16
C GLY A 347 2.56 -10.19 12.31
N GLU A 348 1.91 -9.07 11.96
CA GLU A 348 0.80 -9.01 11.01
C GLU A 348 1.29 -8.29 9.74
N ASP A 349 1.13 -8.94 8.60
CA ASP A 349 1.74 -8.56 7.32
C ASP A 349 1.03 -7.36 6.63
N HIS A 350 0.52 -6.38 7.39
CA HIS A 350 -0.43 -5.35 6.95
C HIS A 350 0.06 -4.49 5.75
N ILE A 351 -0.85 -4.23 4.81
CA ILE A 351 -0.65 -3.28 3.70
C ILE A 351 -0.58 -1.82 4.17
N TYR A 352 -1.28 -1.51 5.26
CA TYR A 352 -1.36 -0.19 5.86
C TYR A 352 -0.40 -0.06 7.03
N PHE A 353 0.14 1.13 7.23
CA PHE A 353 0.87 1.47 8.44
C PHE A 353 -0.07 2.10 9.47
N GLU A 354 0.24 1.86 10.74
CA GLU A 354 -0.53 2.36 11.89
C GLU A 354 0.24 3.45 12.64
N HIS A 355 1.57 3.50 12.49
CA HIS A 355 2.42 4.49 13.12
C HIS A 355 3.17 5.36 12.11
N LEU A 356 3.19 6.66 12.35
CA LEU A 356 4.03 7.63 11.65
C LEU A 356 4.62 8.64 12.63
N LYS A 357 5.95 8.65 12.72
CA LYS A 357 6.72 9.62 13.51
C LYS A 357 7.61 10.44 12.58
N ILE A 358 7.67 11.76 12.79
CA ILE A 358 8.62 12.64 12.09
C ILE A 358 9.66 13.10 13.11
N PRO A 359 10.98 12.93 12.86
CA PRO A 359 12.01 13.22 13.86
C PRO A 359 12.22 14.73 14.05
N PRO A 360 12.69 15.19 15.23
CA PRO A 360 12.90 16.62 15.49
C PRO A 360 13.88 17.35 14.56
N ALA A 361 14.80 16.62 13.93
CA ALA A 361 15.68 17.15 12.88
C ALA A 361 14.90 17.74 11.69
N MET A 362 13.67 17.28 11.45
CA MET A 362 12.77 17.73 10.38
C MET A 362 11.73 18.76 10.85
N GLY A 363 11.87 19.29 12.08
CA GLY A 363 11.00 20.35 12.60
C GLY A 363 9.71 19.86 13.27
N ALA A 364 9.71 18.60 13.71
CA ALA A 364 8.62 17.95 14.45
C ALA A 364 9.01 17.71 15.93
N ASN A 365 8.11 17.11 16.71
CA ASN A 365 8.34 16.74 18.11
C ASN A 365 8.74 15.26 18.33
N GLY A 366 8.69 14.40 17.31
CA GLY A 366 9.02 12.97 17.40
C GLY A 366 7.91 12.05 17.94
N VAL A 367 6.69 12.55 18.19
CA VAL A 367 5.55 11.71 18.58
C VAL A 367 4.93 11.01 17.37
N ASP A 368 4.22 9.93 17.65
CA ASP A 368 3.37 9.28 16.66
C ASP A 368 2.03 9.99 16.58
N PHE A 369 1.58 10.32 15.37
CA PHE A 369 0.31 11.01 15.14
C PHE A 369 -0.63 10.31 14.15
N MET A 370 -0.26 9.12 13.66
CA MET A 370 -1.14 8.26 12.85
C MET A 370 -2.01 7.39 13.77
N ASP A 371 -3.26 7.12 13.38
CA ASP A 371 -4.03 6.01 13.96
C ASP A 371 -4.12 4.85 12.96
N ARG A 372 -4.56 5.14 11.72
CA ARG A 372 -4.71 4.13 10.67
C ARG A 372 -4.87 4.72 9.28
N LEU A 373 -4.48 3.98 8.24
CA LEU A 373 -5.04 4.14 6.90
C LEU A 373 -6.30 3.27 6.78
N LYS A 374 -7.48 3.89 6.75
CA LYS A 374 -8.76 3.18 6.65
C LYS A 374 -9.09 2.81 5.20
N LEU A 375 -9.38 1.54 4.96
CA LEU A 375 -9.93 0.92 3.74
C LEU A 375 -11.31 0.34 4.07
N ARG A 376 -12.39 1.07 3.76
CA ARG A 376 -13.76 0.59 3.98
C ARG A 376 -14.45 0.30 2.64
N THR A 377 -15.02 -0.89 2.47
CA THR A 377 -15.84 -1.24 1.30
C THR A 377 -17.27 -1.55 1.74
N TYR A 378 -18.26 -1.09 0.98
CA TYR A 378 -19.67 -1.42 1.22
C TYR A 378 -20.34 -1.81 -0.10
N VAL A 379 -21.13 -2.88 -0.07
CA VAL A 379 -21.91 -3.36 -1.21
C VAL A 379 -23.32 -3.76 -0.75
N LYS A 380 -24.32 -2.99 -1.18
CA LYS A 380 -25.73 -3.34 -1.02
C LYS A 380 -26.18 -4.14 -2.24
N THR A 381 -26.43 -5.43 -2.07
CA THR A 381 -26.67 -6.33 -3.19
C THR A 381 -28.06 -6.13 -3.82
N ILE A 382 -28.23 -6.61 -5.05
CA ILE A 382 -29.55 -6.69 -5.70
C ILE A 382 -30.57 -7.51 -4.90
N PHE A 383 -30.10 -8.38 -3.99
CA PHE A 383 -30.89 -9.23 -3.10
C PHE A 383 -31.16 -8.60 -1.71
N LEU A 384 -30.95 -7.29 -1.57
CA LEU A 384 -31.33 -6.47 -0.39
C LEU A 384 -30.56 -6.73 0.92
N PHE A 385 -29.48 -7.50 0.90
CA PHE A 385 -28.52 -7.54 2.02
C PHE A 385 -27.31 -6.64 1.72
N SER A 386 -26.66 -6.15 2.78
CA SER A 386 -25.41 -5.40 2.69
C SER A 386 -24.22 -6.25 3.10
N LEU A 387 -23.13 -6.11 2.36
CA LEU A 387 -21.79 -6.53 2.75
C LEU A 387 -21.01 -5.27 3.12
N THR A 388 -20.24 -5.33 4.20
CA THR A 388 -19.23 -4.36 4.56
C THR A 388 -17.93 -5.13 4.69
N PHE A 389 -16.83 -4.53 4.27
CA PHE A 389 -15.48 -5.02 4.46
C PHE A 389 -14.63 -3.88 5.03
N ASP A 390 -13.78 -4.18 5.99
CA ASP A 390 -12.82 -3.23 6.56
C ASP A 390 -11.37 -3.70 6.36
N GLU A 391 -10.39 -3.08 7.04
CA GLU A 391 -8.98 -3.47 6.88
C GLU A 391 -8.69 -4.88 7.40
N GLU A 392 -9.45 -5.35 8.38
CA GLU A 392 -9.23 -6.64 9.06
C GLU A 392 -9.71 -7.83 8.18
N ASP A 393 -10.51 -7.58 7.14
CA ASP A 393 -10.91 -8.56 6.12
C ASP A 393 -9.82 -8.79 5.04
N TRP A 394 -8.71 -8.04 5.06
CA TRP A 394 -7.61 -8.19 4.11
C TRP A 394 -6.49 -9.07 4.66
N GLU A 395 -6.35 -10.28 4.12
CA GLU A 395 -5.14 -11.08 4.33
C GLU A 395 -4.01 -10.50 3.48
N SER A 396 -3.19 -9.67 4.13
CA SER A 396 -1.99 -9.05 3.56
C SER A 396 -0.77 -9.92 3.83
N HIS A 397 0.21 -9.97 2.93
CA HIS A 397 1.43 -10.78 3.05
C HIS A 397 2.67 -10.02 2.53
N VAL A 398 3.61 -9.71 3.42
CA VAL A 398 4.92 -9.14 3.05
C VAL A 398 5.81 -10.29 2.56
N THR A 399 5.80 -10.52 1.25
CA THR A 399 6.49 -11.66 0.64
C THR A 399 8.00 -11.50 0.70
N GLN A 400 8.47 -10.33 0.25
CA GLN A 400 9.86 -10.06 -0.14
C GLN A 400 10.21 -8.58 0.03
N TYR A 401 11.51 -8.27 0.16
CA TYR A 401 12.00 -6.90 0.21
C TYR A 401 13.41 -6.73 -0.36
N ILE A 402 13.70 -5.50 -0.79
CA ILE A 402 15.04 -4.96 -1.02
C ILE A 402 15.26 -3.87 0.03
N ASP A 403 16.42 -3.87 0.67
CA ASP A 403 16.86 -2.83 1.60
C ASP A 403 18.18 -2.25 1.08
N GLY A 404 18.18 -0.97 0.71
CA GLY A 404 19.27 -0.34 -0.02
C GLY A 404 19.33 1.16 0.24
N PRO A 405 20.51 1.78 0.04
CA PRO A 405 20.86 3.07 0.65
C PRO A 405 20.07 4.27 0.09
N VAL A 406 19.24 4.07 -0.94
CA VAL A 406 18.40 5.10 -1.56
C VAL A 406 16.92 4.80 -1.31
N ARG A 407 16.51 3.53 -1.41
CA ARG A 407 15.14 3.10 -1.16
C ARG A 407 15.03 1.67 -0.62
N VAL A 408 14.10 1.49 0.29
CA VAL A 408 13.52 0.18 0.59
C VAL A 408 12.39 -0.10 -0.41
N ILE A 409 12.30 -1.34 -0.89
CA ILE A 409 11.13 -1.83 -1.65
C ILE A 409 10.54 -3.01 -0.89
N ARG A 410 9.32 -2.87 -0.34
CA ARG A 410 8.55 -3.98 0.25
C ARG A 410 7.52 -4.48 -0.76
N GLN A 411 7.55 -5.76 -1.11
CA GLN A 411 6.46 -6.39 -1.85
C GLN A 411 5.40 -6.90 -0.88
N VAL A 412 4.16 -6.45 -1.09
CA VAL A 412 2.99 -6.90 -0.34
C VAL A 412 2.00 -7.52 -1.33
N GLU A 413 1.57 -8.75 -1.05
CA GLU A 413 0.46 -9.42 -1.74
C GLU A 413 -0.78 -9.37 -0.85
N ASN A 414 -1.92 -8.94 -1.39
CA ASN A 414 -3.11 -8.61 -0.59
C ASN A 414 -4.34 -9.33 -1.14
N GLU A 415 -4.98 -10.15 -0.31
CA GLU A 415 -6.15 -10.94 -0.66
C GLU A 415 -7.35 -10.52 0.19
N LEU A 416 -8.41 -10.01 -0.45
CA LEU A 416 -9.66 -9.73 0.24
C LEU A 416 -10.42 -11.05 0.42
N ASN A 417 -10.40 -11.60 1.64
CA ASN A 417 -11.00 -12.88 1.97
C ASN A 417 -12.26 -12.68 2.82
N PHE A 418 -13.40 -13.16 2.35
CA PHE A 418 -14.69 -12.99 3.00
C PHE A 418 -15.41 -14.32 3.19
N MET A 419 -15.74 -14.65 4.45
CA MET A 419 -16.36 -15.93 4.84
C MET A 419 -15.60 -17.19 4.37
N GLY A 420 -14.30 -17.06 4.03
CA GLY A 420 -13.46 -18.11 3.46
C GLY A 420 -13.42 -18.16 1.93
N PHE A 421 -13.80 -17.08 1.25
CA PHE A 421 -13.73 -16.92 -0.21
C PHE A 421 -12.91 -15.69 -0.59
N THR A 422 -11.98 -15.85 -1.52
CA THR A 422 -11.24 -14.74 -2.13
C THR A 422 -12.18 -13.94 -3.04
N VAL A 423 -12.54 -12.72 -2.64
CA VAL A 423 -13.52 -11.86 -3.32
C VAL A 423 -12.86 -10.97 -4.36
N ALA A 424 -11.65 -10.48 -4.09
CA ALA A 424 -10.81 -9.75 -5.04
C ALA A 424 -9.51 -10.54 -5.29
N PRO A 425 -8.99 -10.58 -6.53
CA PRO A 425 -7.73 -11.24 -6.82
C PRO A 425 -6.56 -10.55 -6.10
N THR A 426 -5.52 -11.31 -5.78
CA THR A 426 -4.31 -10.86 -5.08
C THR A 426 -3.75 -9.56 -5.68
N VAL A 427 -3.83 -8.45 -4.95
CA VAL A 427 -3.21 -7.18 -5.36
C VAL A 427 -1.77 -7.21 -4.90
N ARG A 428 -0.82 -7.32 -5.83
CA ARG A 428 0.61 -7.19 -5.57
C ARG A 428 1.02 -5.72 -5.70
N THR A 429 1.57 -5.17 -4.62
CA THR A 429 2.06 -3.79 -4.53
C THR A 429 3.53 -3.82 -4.15
N ASN A 430 4.38 -3.13 -4.92
CA ASN A 430 5.78 -2.90 -4.56
C ASN A 430 5.87 -1.51 -3.93
N ALA A 431 5.67 -1.42 -2.61
CA ALA A 431 5.73 -0.15 -1.88
C ALA A 431 7.20 0.30 -1.76
N LYS A 432 7.49 1.55 -2.15
CA LYS A 432 8.85 2.10 -2.22
C LYS A 432 9.00 3.23 -1.22
N TYR A 433 10.01 3.15 -0.37
CA TYR A 433 10.25 4.10 0.73
C TYR A 433 11.57 4.81 0.46
N TYR A 434 11.54 6.14 0.41
CA TYR A 434 12.69 7.01 0.16
C TYR A 434 12.93 7.94 1.36
N ARG A 435 14.06 8.66 1.33
CA ARG A 435 14.50 9.62 2.34
C ARG A 435 13.40 10.46 3.03
N LEU A 436 12.47 11.05 2.27
CA LEU A 436 11.47 12.04 2.75
C LEU A 436 10.03 11.71 2.35
N TRP A 437 9.80 10.60 1.62
CA TRP A 437 8.49 10.20 1.11
C TRP A 437 8.47 8.71 0.78
N HIS A 438 7.29 8.12 0.67
CA HIS A 438 7.09 6.78 0.14
C HIS A 438 5.91 6.74 -0.82
N GLU A 439 5.88 5.72 -1.67
CA GLU A 439 4.80 5.46 -2.63
C GLU A 439 4.32 4.01 -2.59
N ALA A 440 3.04 3.83 -2.95
CA ALA A 440 2.41 2.52 -3.11
C ALA A 440 1.69 2.46 -4.47
N PRO A 441 2.42 2.14 -5.56
CA PRO A 441 1.84 1.93 -6.88
C PRO A 441 1.13 0.58 -6.93
N SER A 442 -0.16 0.61 -7.24
CA SER A 442 -1.05 -0.56 -7.26
C SER A 442 -1.84 -0.64 -8.56
N VAL A 443 -1.96 -1.86 -9.10
CA VAL A 443 -2.86 -2.16 -10.23
C VAL A 443 -4.08 -2.91 -9.69
N ILE A 444 -5.23 -2.24 -9.71
CA ILE A 444 -6.51 -2.79 -9.24
C ILE A 444 -7.23 -3.39 -10.44
N LYS A 445 -7.29 -4.72 -10.51
CA LYS A 445 -8.04 -5.43 -11.56
C LYS A 445 -9.50 -5.65 -11.14
N GLN A 446 -10.43 -4.98 -11.83
CA GLN A 446 -11.85 -5.13 -11.57
C GLN A 446 -12.40 -6.42 -12.22
N THR A 447 -12.55 -7.50 -11.46
CA THR A 447 -13.03 -8.79 -11.99
C THR A 447 -14.56 -8.94 -12.02
N VAL A 448 -15.29 -8.07 -11.32
CA VAL A 448 -16.74 -8.20 -11.08
C VAL A 448 -17.51 -7.05 -11.73
N ASN A 449 -18.63 -7.36 -12.38
CA ASN A 449 -19.60 -6.36 -12.85
C ASN A 449 -20.44 -5.84 -11.67
N ILE A 450 -20.04 -4.71 -11.08
CA ILE A 450 -20.70 -4.12 -9.91
C ILE A 450 -22.19 -3.80 -10.17
N PRO A 451 -22.58 -3.13 -11.27
CA PRO A 451 -24.00 -2.91 -11.60
C PRO A 451 -24.85 -4.18 -11.73
N ALA A 452 -24.26 -5.34 -12.04
CA ALA A 452 -25.00 -6.60 -12.13
C ALA A 452 -25.28 -7.26 -10.77
N ILE A 453 -24.55 -6.90 -9.71
CA ILE A 453 -24.67 -7.52 -8.38
C ILE A 453 -25.11 -6.57 -7.26
N ALA A 454 -24.96 -5.26 -7.46
CA ALA A 454 -25.20 -4.23 -6.45
C ALA A 454 -26.32 -3.24 -6.84
N ARG A 455 -26.88 -2.58 -5.82
CA ARG A 455 -27.75 -1.39 -5.94
C ARG A 455 -27.06 -0.12 -5.42
N GLU A 456 -26.04 -0.29 -4.61
CA GLU A 456 -25.17 0.74 -4.06
C GLU A 456 -23.85 0.04 -3.73
N ALA A 457 -22.71 0.62 -4.14
CA ALA A 457 -21.40 0.05 -3.90
C ALA A 457 -20.36 1.17 -3.83
N TRP A 458 -19.59 1.23 -2.77
CA TRP A 458 -18.57 2.26 -2.58
C TRP A 458 -17.35 1.72 -1.85
N PHE A 459 -16.21 2.34 -2.12
CA PHE A 459 -14.94 2.15 -1.45
C PHE A 459 -14.52 3.47 -0.79
N LYS A 460 -13.87 3.43 0.36
CA LYS A 460 -13.30 4.56 1.09
C LYS A 460 -11.83 4.27 1.36
N LEU A 461 -10.98 5.25 1.09
CA LEU A 461 -9.57 5.24 1.43
C LEU A 461 -9.22 6.58 2.08
N SER A 462 -8.82 6.55 3.35
CA SER A 462 -8.58 7.77 4.14
C SER A 462 -7.53 7.56 5.22
N VAL A 463 -6.67 8.56 5.39
CA VAL A 463 -5.76 8.69 6.52
C VAL A 463 -6.58 9.15 7.73
N ASP A 464 -6.48 8.45 8.86
CA ASP A 464 -7.00 8.90 10.14
C ASP A 464 -5.86 9.07 11.16
N LEU A 465 -5.93 10.14 11.95
CA LEU A 465 -4.87 10.52 12.87
C LEU A 465 -5.24 10.12 14.30
N ASN A 466 -4.24 10.01 15.17
CA ASN A 466 -4.47 9.72 16.57
C ASN A 466 -4.60 11.04 17.40
N PRO A 467 -4.97 10.98 18.70
CA PRO A 467 -5.15 12.18 19.53
C PRO A 467 -3.93 13.11 19.66
N ASN A 468 -2.71 12.66 19.36
CA ASN A 468 -1.52 13.51 19.35
C ASN A 468 -1.53 14.52 18.19
N ALA A 469 -2.35 14.31 17.16
CA ALA A 469 -2.58 15.28 16.09
C ALA A 469 -3.44 16.48 16.53
N LYS A 470 -4.01 16.49 17.74
CA LYS A 470 -4.84 17.61 18.22
C LYS A 470 -4.02 18.88 18.39
N GLY A 471 -4.45 19.94 17.71
CA GLY A 471 -3.71 21.20 17.56
C GLY A 471 -2.97 21.33 16.22
N MET A 472 -2.90 20.28 15.41
CA MET A 472 -2.54 20.38 13.99
C MET A 472 -3.65 21.10 13.21
N ARG A 473 -3.35 21.41 11.94
CA ARG A 473 -4.30 21.98 10.99
C ARG A 473 -4.29 21.22 9.69
N TYR A 474 -5.48 21.00 9.13
CA TYR A 474 -5.65 20.52 7.76
C TYR A 474 -5.70 21.69 6.77
N TYR A 475 -5.01 21.56 5.64
CA TYR A 475 -5.10 22.47 4.50
C TYR A 475 -5.92 21.83 3.37
N ARG A 476 -7.03 22.48 3.01
CA ARG A 476 -7.80 22.14 1.82
C ARG A 476 -7.28 22.94 0.61
N PRO A 477 -6.63 22.31 -0.38
CA PRO A 477 -6.31 23.00 -1.63
C PRO A 477 -7.60 23.32 -2.41
N THR A 478 -7.94 24.60 -2.48
CA THR A 478 -9.05 25.15 -3.27
C THR A 478 -8.62 26.43 -3.96
N THR A 479 -9.31 26.82 -5.04
CA THR A 479 -9.07 28.09 -5.74
C THR A 479 -9.74 29.28 -5.07
N ASP A 480 -10.85 29.07 -4.35
CA ASP A 480 -11.81 30.14 -4.00
C ASP A 480 -12.16 30.25 -2.49
N SER A 481 -11.53 29.48 -1.59
CA SER A 481 -11.81 29.60 -0.15
C SER A 481 -11.09 30.78 0.50
N SER A 482 -11.84 31.58 1.27
CA SER A 482 -11.30 32.63 2.16
C SER A 482 -10.66 32.07 3.44
N SER A 483 -10.88 30.78 3.75
CA SER A 483 -10.18 30.05 4.81
C SER A 483 -9.93 28.60 4.36
N PRO A 484 -8.77 28.29 3.76
CA PRO A 484 -8.42 26.91 3.36
C PRO A 484 -7.92 26.06 4.55
N TRP A 485 -7.90 26.62 5.76
CA TRP A 485 -7.37 25.99 6.97
C TRP A 485 -8.50 25.56 7.90
N HIS A 486 -8.46 24.30 8.32
CA HIS A 486 -9.36 23.71 9.31
C HIS A 486 -8.55 23.24 10.52
N ALA A 487 -9.15 23.27 11.70
CA ALA A 487 -8.50 22.76 12.89
C ALA A 487 -8.50 21.23 12.89
N ILE A 488 -7.69 20.63 13.74
CA ILE A 488 -7.82 19.24 14.13
C ILE A 488 -7.89 19.26 15.66
N ASP A 489 -9.10 19.19 16.22
CA ASP A 489 -9.36 19.20 17.67
C ASP A 489 -10.26 18.02 18.15
N GLY A 490 -10.79 17.25 17.19
CA GLY A 490 -11.72 16.15 17.38
C GLY A 490 -13.17 16.60 17.51
N ARG A 491 -13.57 17.75 16.94
CA ARG A 491 -14.96 18.26 16.94
C ARG A 491 -15.36 18.94 15.64
N MET A 492 -16.23 18.28 14.87
CA MET A 492 -16.83 18.84 13.67
C MET A 492 -17.58 20.14 13.96
N THR A 493 -17.06 21.25 13.43
CA THR A 493 -17.77 22.53 13.37
C THR A 493 -18.75 22.56 12.19
N GLU A 494 -19.66 23.54 12.18
CA GLU A 494 -20.53 23.74 11.02
C GLU A 494 -19.76 24.12 9.74
N ASP A 495 -18.62 24.81 9.86
CA ASP A 495 -17.81 25.19 8.70
C ASP A 495 -17.07 23.98 8.12
N GLU A 496 -16.59 23.08 8.97
CA GLU A 496 -16.02 21.79 8.53
C GLU A 496 -17.09 20.86 7.94
N ALA A 497 -18.31 20.86 8.49
CA ALA A 497 -19.42 20.12 7.89
C ALA A 497 -19.75 20.62 6.47
N ARG A 498 -19.58 21.92 6.22
CA ARG A 498 -19.77 22.60 4.93
C ARG A 498 -18.55 22.57 4.00
N ILE A 499 -17.45 21.91 4.37
CA ILE A 499 -16.31 21.67 3.46
C ILE A 499 -16.83 21.03 2.17
N ASP A 500 -16.46 21.65 1.04
CA ASP A 500 -16.67 21.13 -0.29
C ASP A 500 -16.14 19.68 -0.40
N ARG A 501 -16.88 18.83 -1.12
CA ARG A 501 -16.62 17.39 -1.22
C ARG A 501 -16.08 16.99 -2.59
N GLU A 502 -15.67 17.94 -3.44
CA GLU A 502 -14.76 17.65 -4.54
C GLU A 502 -13.45 17.03 -4.01
N THR A 503 -12.97 15.98 -4.67
CA THR A 503 -11.75 15.25 -4.29
C THR A 503 -10.51 16.00 -4.75
N PRO A 504 -9.72 16.59 -3.83
CA PRO A 504 -8.49 17.27 -4.23
C PRO A 504 -7.47 16.26 -4.77
N ARG A 505 -6.46 16.75 -5.51
CA ARG A 505 -5.33 15.87 -5.91
C ARG A 505 -4.47 15.46 -4.72
N TRP A 506 -4.45 16.27 -3.66
CA TRP A 506 -3.60 16.09 -2.49
C TRP A 506 -4.22 16.69 -1.22
N HIS A 507 -3.70 16.29 -0.08
CA HIS A 507 -4.12 16.70 1.26
C HIS A 507 -2.86 17.03 2.07
N LEU A 508 -2.94 18.00 3.00
CA LEU A 508 -1.83 18.34 3.87
C LEU A 508 -2.32 18.58 5.30
N VAL A 509 -1.64 17.97 6.27
CA VAL A 509 -1.79 18.29 7.70
C VAL A 509 -0.45 18.73 8.27
N THR A 510 -0.46 19.73 9.15
CA THR A 510 0.76 20.29 9.74
C THR A 510 0.55 20.80 11.17
N GLY A 511 1.57 20.65 12.02
CA GLY A 511 1.61 21.16 13.39
C GLY A 511 2.85 20.65 14.14
N ASP A 512 2.82 20.68 15.47
CA ASP A 512 3.93 20.25 16.34
C ASP A 512 4.38 18.77 16.13
N PRO A 513 3.48 17.81 15.83
CA PRO A 513 3.89 16.45 15.43
C PRO A 513 4.63 16.34 14.09
N GLY A 514 4.63 17.40 13.27
CA GLY A 514 5.27 17.45 11.96
C GLY A 514 4.32 17.83 10.83
N THR A 515 4.71 17.52 9.59
CA THR A 515 3.89 17.77 8.38
C THR A 515 3.78 16.50 7.55
N LEU A 516 2.54 16.11 7.24
CA LEU A 516 2.23 15.03 6.31
C LEU A 516 1.46 15.61 5.12
N LEU A 517 2.03 15.45 3.93
CA LEU A 517 1.42 15.74 2.64
C LEU A 517 1.17 14.39 1.96
N TRP A 518 -0.02 14.15 1.42
CA TRP A 518 -0.28 12.95 0.63
C TRP A 518 -1.12 13.22 -0.60
N ARG A 519 -0.95 12.38 -1.61
CA ARG A 519 -1.52 12.52 -2.94
C ARG A 519 -1.99 11.16 -3.45
N VAL A 520 -3.14 11.17 -4.12
CA VAL A 520 -3.68 9.97 -4.77
C VAL A 520 -3.84 10.26 -6.26
N GLU A 521 -2.98 9.61 -7.06
CA GLU A 521 -3.11 9.61 -8.51
C GLU A 521 -4.17 8.58 -8.91
N LEU A 522 -5.40 9.07 -8.97
CA LEU A 522 -6.55 8.40 -9.57
C LEU A 522 -6.65 8.76 -11.07
N PRO A 523 -6.95 7.79 -11.96
CA PRO A 523 -7.45 8.04 -13.31
C PRO A 523 -8.68 8.95 -13.28
N ASN A 524 -8.94 9.68 -14.36
CA ASN A 524 -10.01 10.69 -14.41
C ASN A 524 -11.38 10.06 -14.10
N GLU A 525 -11.64 8.87 -14.60
CA GLU A 525 -12.88 8.12 -14.40
C GLU A 525 -13.11 7.80 -12.92
N LEU A 526 -12.05 7.47 -12.17
CA LEU A 526 -12.13 7.22 -10.73
C LEU A 526 -12.21 8.53 -9.94
N ARG A 527 -11.54 9.59 -10.41
CA ARG A 527 -11.59 10.92 -9.79
C ARG A 527 -13.00 11.51 -9.87
N ASP A 528 -13.64 11.46 -11.04
CA ASP A 528 -15.01 11.94 -11.26
C ASP A 528 -16.04 11.16 -10.42
N ALA A 529 -15.81 9.85 -10.26
CA ALA A 529 -16.58 8.95 -9.41
C ALA A 529 -16.32 9.11 -7.89
N SER A 530 -15.39 9.99 -7.49
CA SER A 530 -14.99 10.17 -6.09
C SER A 530 -15.54 11.44 -5.43
N LYS A 531 -15.60 11.41 -4.10
CA LYS A 531 -15.86 12.57 -3.22
C LYS A 531 -14.91 12.57 -2.04
N MET A 532 -14.45 13.75 -1.62
CA MET A 532 -13.56 13.89 -0.47
C MET A 532 -14.27 13.52 0.84
N ILE A 533 -13.53 12.81 1.69
CA ILE A 533 -13.81 12.62 3.10
C ILE A 533 -13.04 13.66 3.92
N TYR A 534 -13.74 14.25 4.90
CA TYR A 534 -13.19 15.02 6.00
C TYR A 534 -14.08 14.75 7.21
N VAL A 535 -13.52 14.23 8.30
CA VAL A 535 -14.18 14.00 9.59
C VAL A 535 -13.19 14.29 10.72
N ASP A 536 -13.50 15.26 11.58
CA ASP A 536 -12.80 15.50 12.84
C ASP A 536 -13.80 15.38 13.99
N ASP A 537 -14.19 14.16 14.36
CA ASP A 537 -15.08 13.90 15.50
C ASP A 537 -14.58 12.71 16.32
N ALA A 538 -14.03 13.02 17.50
CA ALA A 538 -13.57 12.04 18.49
C ALA A 538 -14.70 11.19 19.12
N ARG A 539 -15.93 11.30 18.61
CA ARG A 539 -17.08 10.44 18.94
C ARG A 539 -17.69 9.75 17.73
N ALA A 540 -17.08 9.86 16.55
CA ALA A 540 -17.49 9.06 15.40
C ALA A 540 -17.48 7.56 15.74
N ASP A 541 -18.33 6.81 15.04
CA ASP A 541 -18.50 5.38 15.22
C ASP A 541 -18.17 4.73 13.86
N ASP A 542 -16.87 4.64 13.56
CA ASP A 542 -16.32 4.14 12.29
C ASP A 542 -15.19 3.13 12.57
N GLY A 543 -15.34 2.31 13.61
CA GLY A 543 -14.42 1.20 13.90
C GLY A 543 -14.37 0.14 12.79
N PRO A 544 -13.33 -0.73 12.76
CA PRO A 544 -12.22 -0.84 13.70
C PRO A 544 -11.24 0.35 13.64
N GLU A 545 -10.87 0.86 14.81
CA GLU A 545 -9.96 1.99 15.02
C GLU A 545 -9.10 1.66 16.26
N SER A 546 -7.83 2.08 16.25
CA SER A 546 -6.92 1.91 17.38
C SER A 546 -7.26 2.93 18.48
N THR A 547 -7.71 4.13 18.07
CA THR A 547 -8.39 5.11 18.92
C THR A 547 -9.80 5.37 18.43
N ARG A 548 -10.82 5.18 19.28
CA ARG A 548 -12.21 5.47 18.90
C ARG A 548 -12.42 6.93 18.44
N GLY A 549 -13.06 7.06 17.28
CA GLY A 549 -13.45 8.31 16.65
C GLY A 549 -12.40 8.80 15.64
N ALA A 550 -12.84 9.58 14.67
CA ALA A 550 -12.00 10.11 13.61
C ALA A 550 -11.36 11.45 14.02
N ILE A 551 -10.03 11.59 13.89
CA ILE A 551 -9.31 12.83 14.19
C ILE A 551 -8.66 13.33 12.90
N GLY A 552 -9.23 14.39 12.31
CA GLY A 552 -8.78 14.90 11.01
C GLY A 552 -8.81 13.87 9.87
N GLU A 553 -9.65 12.82 9.95
CA GLU A 553 -9.76 11.77 8.93
C GLU A 553 -10.00 12.38 7.56
N THR A 554 -9.11 12.10 6.62
CA THR A 554 -9.10 12.75 5.30
C THR A 554 -8.70 11.81 4.18
N GLY A 555 -9.43 11.87 3.08
CA GLY A 555 -9.24 10.99 1.93
C GLY A 555 -10.39 11.08 0.95
N PHE A 556 -10.79 9.94 0.36
CA PHE A 556 -11.89 9.91 -0.60
C PHE A 556 -12.79 8.67 -0.46
N ARG A 557 -14.05 8.84 -0.86
CA ARG A 557 -15.02 7.78 -1.14
C ARG A 557 -15.24 7.70 -2.64
N LEU A 558 -15.03 6.53 -3.22
CA LEU A 558 -15.21 6.17 -4.63
C LEU A 558 -16.53 5.42 -4.80
N ASP A 559 -17.37 5.85 -5.75
CA ASP A 559 -18.47 5.03 -6.27
C ASP A 559 -17.88 3.92 -7.16
N LEU A 560 -18.30 2.67 -6.92
CA LEU A 560 -17.81 1.49 -7.65
C LEU A 560 -18.63 1.17 -8.91
N PHE A 561 -19.77 1.86 -9.15
CA PHE A 561 -20.60 1.64 -10.33
C PHE A 561 -19.93 2.00 -11.67
N PRO A 562 -19.08 3.03 -11.77
CA PRO A 562 -18.35 3.36 -13.00
C PRO A 562 -17.23 2.36 -13.35
N LEU A 563 -16.90 1.40 -12.47
CA LEU A 563 -15.84 0.43 -12.72
C LEU A 563 -16.24 -0.60 -13.79
N VAL A 564 -15.36 -0.78 -14.77
CA VAL A 564 -15.57 -1.69 -15.91
C VAL A 564 -15.01 -3.07 -15.58
N GLN A 565 -15.80 -4.11 -15.79
CA GLN A 565 -15.36 -5.50 -15.62
C GLN A 565 -14.20 -5.83 -16.58
N ASP A 566 -13.23 -6.58 -16.09
CA ASP A 566 -11.98 -6.99 -16.74
C ASP A 566 -11.04 -5.83 -17.12
N HIS A 567 -11.29 -4.63 -16.58
CA HIS A 567 -10.37 -3.49 -16.68
C HIS A 567 -9.37 -3.46 -15.51
N SER A 568 -8.18 -2.90 -15.77
CA SER A 568 -7.13 -2.69 -14.76
C SER A 568 -6.92 -1.20 -14.56
N TYR A 569 -7.14 -0.73 -13.33
CA TYR A 569 -6.93 0.66 -12.94
C TYR A 569 -5.57 0.81 -12.25
N PHE A 570 -4.71 1.68 -12.76
CA PHE A 570 -3.49 2.08 -12.04
C PHE A 570 -3.83 3.18 -11.03
N VAL A 571 -3.42 2.99 -9.78
CA VAL A 571 -3.53 3.97 -8.70
C VAL A 571 -2.17 4.07 -8.02
N ASN A 572 -1.70 5.28 -7.73
CA ASN A 572 -0.52 5.46 -6.88
C ASN A 572 -0.83 6.40 -5.71
N LEU A 573 -0.47 5.95 -4.51
CA LEU A 573 -0.52 6.75 -3.29
C LEU A 573 0.88 7.23 -2.95
N TYR A 574 1.05 8.54 -2.77
CA TYR A 574 2.29 9.14 -2.28
C TYR A 574 2.05 9.73 -0.90
N TYR A 575 2.95 9.45 0.04
CA TYR A 575 2.99 10.07 1.37
C TYR A 575 4.34 10.73 1.57
N MET A 576 4.33 11.99 1.94
CA MET A 576 5.48 12.89 1.92
C MET A 576 5.59 13.60 3.26
N THR A 577 6.81 13.79 3.75
CA THR A 577 7.08 14.45 5.04
C THR A 577 7.97 15.69 4.87
N PRO A 578 7.38 16.83 4.43
CA PRO A 578 8.14 18.05 4.20
C PRO A 578 8.79 18.59 5.49
N PRO A 579 10.14 18.70 5.57
CA PRO A 579 10.81 19.16 6.76
C PRO A 579 10.74 20.69 6.90
N HIS A 580 10.51 21.18 8.11
CA HIS A 580 10.41 22.61 8.44
C HIS A 580 9.44 23.40 7.54
N TRP A 581 8.35 22.75 7.14
CA TRP A 581 7.45 23.18 6.07
C TRP A 581 6.90 24.60 6.23
N ARG A 582 6.73 25.27 5.08
CA ARG A 582 6.08 26.58 4.94
C ARG A 582 5.16 26.58 3.72
N PRO A 583 4.06 27.35 3.73
CA PRO A 583 3.18 27.51 2.57
C PRO A 583 3.94 27.86 1.28
N GLY A 584 3.66 27.13 0.22
CA GLY A 584 4.35 27.20 -1.07
C GLY A 584 5.40 26.08 -1.27
N GLN A 585 5.92 25.48 -0.20
CA GLN A 585 6.94 24.42 -0.28
C GLN A 585 6.35 23.04 -0.62
N GLU A 586 5.02 22.84 -0.49
CA GLU A 586 4.34 21.63 -0.96
C GLU A 586 4.58 21.38 -2.45
N ARG A 587 4.83 22.45 -3.23
CA ARG A 587 5.13 22.37 -4.67
C ARG A 587 6.38 21.55 -4.98
N TYR A 588 7.43 21.59 -4.15
CA TYR A 588 8.63 20.76 -4.37
C TYR A 588 8.29 19.26 -4.40
N TYR A 589 7.34 18.84 -3.56
CA TYR A 589 6.89 17.46 -3.45
C TYR A 589 5.88 17.09 -4.54
N LEU A 590 4.94 17.97 -4.85
CA LEU A 590 3.97 17.75 -5.92
C LEU A 590 4.65 17.69 -7.31
N ASN A 591 5.68 18.51 -7.52
CA ASN A 591 6.43 18.56 -8.77
C ASN A 591 7.26 17.29 -9.03
N MET A 592 7.58 16.47 -8.02
CA MET A 592 8.18 15.14 -8.24
C MET A 592 7.35 14.29 -9.21
N VAL A 593 6.02 14.45 -9.14
CA VAL A 593 5.04 13.70 -9.96
C VAL A 593 4.54 14.55 -11.13
N ASP A 594 4.24 15.84 -10.91
CA ASP A 594 3.68 16.69 -11.96
C ASP A 594 4.71 17.21 -12.98
N GLN A 595 5.97 17.36 -12.57
CA GLN A 595 7.07 17.96 -13.33
C GLN A 595 8.40 17.23 -13.02
N PRO A 596 8.48 15.91 -13.32
CA PRO A 596 9.64 15.09 -12.97
C PRO A 596 10.90 15.61 -13.66
N ILE A 597 12.05 15.40 -13.00
CA ILE A 597 13.37 15.80 -13.51
C ILE A 597 13.62 15.13 -14.87
N ALA A 598 14.01 15.92 -15.87
CA ALA A 598 14.45 15.40 -17.15
C ALA A 598 15.90 14.87 -17.02
N VAL A 599 16.12 13.64 -17.48
CA VAL A 599 17.43 12.99 -17.46
C VAL A 599 17.97 12.84 -18.87
N THR A 600 19.23 13.18 -19.08
CA THR A 600 19.96 12.94 -20.34
C THR A 600 21.29 12.26 -20.02
N ILE A 601 21.69 11.28 -20.83
CA ILE A 601 22.90 10.47 -20.58
C ILE A 601 23.87 10.65 -21.74
N SER A 602 25.14 10.85 -21.42
CA SER A 602 26.23 11.00 -22.38
C SER A 602 27.36 10.03 -22.02
N ALA A 603 27.57 9.03 -22.86
CA ALA A 603 28.66 8.07 -22.70
C ALA A 603 29.95 8.58 -23.36
N ARG A 604 31.09 8.37 -22.69
CA ARG A 604 32.41 8.44 -23.34
C ARG A 604 33.17 7.15 -22.99
N PRO A 605 33.45 6.26 -23.96
CA PRO A 605 34.36 5.14 -23.72
C PRO A 605 35.76 5.67 -23.40
N LEU A 606 36.49 4.94 -22.55
CA LEU A 606 37.83 5.35 -22.17
C LEU A 606 38.80 5.15 -23.35
N PHE A 607 39.21 6.25 -23.99
CA PHE A 607 40.29 6.22 -24.97
C PHE A 607 41.60 5.91 -24.25
N ALA A 608 42.05 4.66 -24.36
CA ALA A 608 43.29 4.23 -23.75
C ALA A 608 44.51 5.04 -24.26
N ARG A 609 45.41 5.35 -23.33
CA ARG A 609 46.70 6.06 -23.47
C ARG A 609 46.63 7.60 -23.50
N GLN A 610 46.92 8.20 -22.34
CA GLN A 610 48.12 9.03 -22.31
C GLN A 610 49.32 8.09 -22.19
N GLU A 611 50.13 7.97 -23.25
CA GLU A 611 51.47 7.40 -23.10
C GLU A 611 52.27 8.33 -22.20
N SER A 612 52.86 7.77 -21.14
CA SER A 612 53.81 8.48 -20.31
C SER A 612 54.93 9.04 -21.19
N ALA A 613 55.04 10.37 -21.24
CA ALA A 613 56.06 11.04 -22.04
C ALA A 613 57.43 10.44 -21.71
N PRO A 614 58.25 10.05 -22.71
CA PRO A 614 59.47 9.32 -22.46
C PRO A 614 60.43 10.16 -21.62
N LEU A 615 60.75 9.67 -20.42
CA LEU A 615 61.74 10.23 -19.50
C LEU A 615 63.04 10.48 -20.28
N THR A 616 63.27 11.75 -20.61
CA THR A 616 64.44 12.17 -21.36
C THR A 616 65.63 12.04 -20.43
N ARG A 617 66.41 10.96 -20.57
CA ARG A 617 67.69 10.81 -19.86
C ARG A 617 68.61 11.95 -20.30
N ALA A 618 68.73 12.96 -19.44
CA ALA A 618 69.88 13.85 -19.46
C ALA A 618 71.15 13.00 -19.24
N ARG A 619 72.19 13.30 -20.02
CA ARG A 619 73.55 12.77 -19.85
C ARG A 619 74.34 13.65 -18.90
#